data_AF-A0A518HQJ4-F1
#
_entry.id   AF-A0A518HQJ4-F1
#
_cell.length_a   1.000
_cell.length_b   1.000
_cell.length_c   1.000
_cell.angle_alpha   90.00
_cell.angle_beta   90.00
_cell.angle_gamma   90.00
#
_symmetry.space_group_name_H-M   'P 1'
#
loop_
_entity.id
_entity.type
_entity.pdbx_description
1 polymer ?
#
loop_
_entity_poly.entity_id
_entity_poly.type
_entity_poly.pdbx_seq_one_letter_code
_entity_poly.pdbx_strand_id
1 'polypeptide(L)'
;MQSQIETRLRKRMTPLERRWLIGLIAPPLLMAAAVVLVVAFVVKMAWDDQHDATGPGFGSKTADQATVYDANTSTDHSARWETLAFAVQGLEVRFDGLLETTDKAGAFQIAPDVLHQFSDEAQPLITEMKQLLADETPVWDPSVVGSMWSYETHGSLPFIHLFEIEFHAAIVDKDADRALQTLQLLVDIAPALDYFDAFHFYVWHRTASGTHQRLIAESLHAGFWNEPDQLAKLQDQVSAFQRLSADRAGLFEPWDHPSTLDLHSAKWDHQFDNDLKNRSLIAKLAGVLIDDGTARELNSHRMSTEEAIGSVETGLRMTRTAIAIKQYRLQEKRWPSMLPELEKIGLRLDDYTMTDPKFEFGYQVDSDGCAKIWIPKDANGKPQSQPDAIPTRVKNYDHYNRHIYHYRTIAVCDSPAAAATR
;
A
#
# COMPACT_ATOMS: atom_id res chain seq x y z
N MET A 1 -35.75 -62.99 55.60
CA MET A 1 -34.97 -61.89 54.99
C MET A 1 -35.87 -61.17 53.99
N GLN A 2 -36.63 -60.17 54.44
CA GLN A 2 -37.46 -59.30 53.59
C GLN A 2 -36.64 -58.03 53.29
N SER A 3 -36.42 -57.73 52.01
CA SER A 3 -35.76 -56.50 51.57
C SER A 3 -36.74 -55.32 51.68
N GLN A 4 -36.47 -54.42 52.61
CA GLN A 4 -37.02 -53.07 52.59
C GLN A 4 -36.37 -52.30 51.43
N ILE A 5 -36.99 -52.34 50.26
CA ILE A 5 -36.73 -51.34 49.22
C ILE A 5 -37.55 -50.12 49.61
N GLU A 6 -36.95 -49.23 50.38
CA GLU A 6 -37.46 -47.88 50.60
C GLU A 6 -37.58 -47.19 49.24
N THR A 7 -38.81 -47.12 48.74
CA THR A 7 -39.18 -46.24 47.63
C THR A 7 -39.04 -44.81 48.10
N ARG A 8 -37.83 -44.24 47.95
CA ARG A 8 -37.57 -42.81 48.14
C ARG A 8 -38.61 -42.03 47.34
N LEU A 9 -39.57 -41.43 48.04
CA LEU A 9 -40.54 -40.50 47.47
C LEU A 9 -39.77 -39.45 46.67
N ARG A 10 -39.92 -39.47 45.34
CA ARG A 10 -39.42 -38.39 44.48
C ARG A 10 -40.18 -37.13 44.86
N LYS A 11 -39.56 -36.28 45.67
CA LYS A 11 -40.05 -34.95 46.01
C LYS A 11 -40.33 -34.23 44.68
N ARG A 12 -41.61 -33.95 44.40
CA ARG A 12 -41.99 -33.24 43.16
C ARG A 12 -41.39 -31.84 43.25
N MET A 13 -40.47 -31.52 42.34
CA MET A 13 -39.95 -30.16 42.22
C MET A 13 -41.09 -29.17 42.00
N THR A 14 -41.08 -28.10 42.77
CA THR A 14 -41.99 -26.97 42.60
C THR A 14 -41.76 -26.28 41.25
N PRO A 15 -42.75 -25.55 40.72
CA PRO A 15 -42.59 -24.81 39.47
C PRO A 15 -41.39 -23.84 39.49
N LEU A 16 -41.06 -23.26 40.65
CA LEU A 16 -39.92 -22.36 40.82
C LEU A 16 -38.58 -23.11 40.70
N GLU A 17 -38.45 -24.27 41.37
CA GLU A 17 -37.25 -25.12 41.29
C GLU A 17 -37.00 -25.61 39.86
N ARG A 18 -38.06 -25.92 39.09
CA ARG A 18 -37.93 -26.25 37.67
C ARG A 18 -37.41 -25.09 36.83
N ARG A 19 -37.90 -23.87 37.07
CA ARG A 19 -37.41 -22.67 36.35
C ARG A 19 -35.94 -22.38 36.66
N TRP A 20 -35.53 -22.53 37.92
CA TRP A 20 -34.12 -22.40 38.32
C TRP A 20 -33.25 -23.49 37.70
N LEU A 21 -33.70 -24.74 37.70
CA LEU A 21 -32.96 -25.84 37.09
C LEU A 21 -32.80 -25.63 35.57
N ILE A 22 -33.85 -25.16 34.88
CA ILE A 22 -33.77 -24.80 33.45
C ILE A 22 -32.81 -23.62 33.26
N GLY A 23 -32.89 -22.58 34.10
CA GLY A 23 -31.99 -21.43 34.04
C GLY A 23 -30.52 -21.77 34.31
N LEU A 24 -30.24 -22.82 35.08
CA LEU A 24 -28.89 -23.29 35.38
C LEU A 24 -28.32 -24.19 34.28
N ILE A 25 -29.16 -25.05 33.68
CA ILE A 25 -28.72 -26.06 32.70
C ILE A 25 -28.76 -25.53 31.26
N ALA A 26 -29.71 -24.66 30.91
CA ALA A 26 -29.88 -24.17 29.55
C ALA A 26 -28.69 -23.33 29.05
N PRO A 27 -28.08 -22.40 29.81
CA PRO A 27 -26.95 -21.61 29.33
C PRO A 27 -25.71 -22.43 28.91
N PRO A 28 -25.19 -23.39 29.70
CA PRO A 28 -24.04 -24.19 29.27
C PRO A 28 -24.36 -25.08 28.06
N LEU A 29 -25.59 -25.59 27.95
CA LEU A 29 -26.00 -26.35 26.76
C LEU A 29 -26.10 -25.47 25.50
N LEU A 30 -26.60 -24.24 25.62
CA LEU A 30 -26.65 -23.28 24.52
C LEU A 30 -25.23 -22.85 24.11
N MET A 31 -24.32 -22.64 25.06
CA MET A 31 -22.92 -22.34 24.78
C MET A 31 -22.23 -23.50 24.07
N ALA A 32 -22.43 -24.75 24.52
CA ALA A 32 -21.87 -25.92 23.86
C ALA A 32 -22.39 -26.05 22.42
N ALA A 33 -23.69 -25.83 22.19
CA ALA A 33 -24.28 -25.84 20.85
C ALA A 33 -23.71 -24.72 19.96
N ALA A 34 -23.50 -23.52 20.50
CA ALA A 34 -22.89 -22.41 19.77
C ALA A 34 -21.44 -22.73 19.36
N VAL A 35 -20.64 -23.30 20.25
CA VAL A 35 -19.26 -23.72 19.93
C VAL A 35 -19.25 -24.79 18.82
N VAL A 36 -20.14 -25.79 18.89
CA VAL A 36 -20.25 -26.82 17.85
C VAL A 36 -20.64 -26.20 16.50
N LEU A 37 -21.57 -25.24 16.48
CA LEU A 37 -21.95 -24.54 15.25
C LEU A 37 -20.81 -23.70 14.68
N VAL A 38 -20.04 -23.00 15.52
CA VAL A 38 -18.86 -22.24 15.09
C VAL A 38 -17.80 -23.18 14.51
N VAL A 39 -17.51 -24.30 15.17
CA VAL A 39 -16.55 -25.30 14.66
C VAL A 39 -17.04 -25.90 13.34
N ALA A 40 -18.32 -26.28 13.24
CA ALA A 40 -18.89 -26.82 12.00
C ALA A 40 -18.85 -25.78 10.86
N PHE A 41 -19.06 -24.50 11.15
CA PHE A 41 -18.96 -23.42 10.19
C PHE A 41 -17.52 -23.21 9.71
N VAL A 42 -16.54 -23.20 10.62
CA VAL A 42 -15.10 -23.11 10.28
C VAL A 42 -14.66 -24.32 9.44
N VAL A 43 -15.06 -25.53 9.84
CA VAL A 43 -14.74 -26.76 9.07
C VAL A 43 -15.40 -26.72 7.69
N LYS A 44 -16.64 -26.25 7.59
CA LYS A 44 -17.31 -26.09 6.29
C LYS A 44 -16.61 -25.05 5.43
N MET A 45 -16.22 -23.90 5.97
CA MET A 45 -15.45 -22.90 5.22
C MET A 45 -14.10 -23.46 4.74
N ALA A 46 -13.37 -24.17 5.59
CA ALA A 46 -12.11 -24.81 5.20
C ALA A 46 -12.33 -25.90 4.14
N TRP A 47 -13.43 -26.65 4.25
CA TRP A 47 -13.78 -27.68 3.26
C TRP A 47 -14.20 -27.06 1.93
N ASP A 48 -15.06 -26.05 1.94
CA ASP A 48 -15.52 -25.36 0.73
C ASP A 48 -14.33 -24.67 0.05
N ASP A 49 -13.43 -24.02 0.80
CA ASP A 49 -12.18 -23.43 0.28
C ASP A 49 -11.26 -24.49 -0.33
N GLN A 50 -11.07 -25.63 0.35
CA GLN A 50 -10.28 -26.75 -0.18
C GLN A 50 -10.95 -27.39 -1.40
N HIS A 51 -12.28 -27.49 -1.42
CA HIS A 51 -13.03 -28.10 -2.51
C HIS A 51 -13.09 -27.19 -3.74
N ASP A 52 -13.18 -25.88 -3.55
CA ASP A 52 -13.09 -24.89 -4.61
C ASP A 52 -11.66 -24.84 -5.17
N ALA A 53 -10.64 -24.92 -4.31
CA ALA A 53 -9.24 -25.00 -4.73
C ALA A 53 -8.89 -26.31 -5.47
N THR A 54 -9.57 -27.42 -5.17
CA THR A 54 -9.32 -28.74 -5.77
C THR A 54 -10.38 -29.18 -6.78
N GLY A 55 -11.39 -28.35 -7.02
CA GLY A 55 -12.51 -28.66 -7.90
C GLY A 55 -12.08 -28.76 -9.37
N PRO A 56 -12.76 -29.59 -10.18
CA PRO A 56 -12.37 -29.92 -11.56
C PRO A 56 -12.39 -28.75 -12.56
N GLY A 57 -12.73 -27.53 -12.13
CA GLY A 57 -12.64 -26.30 -12.94
C GLY A 57 -11.57 -25.29 -12.50
N PHE A 58 -11.05 -25.38 -11.26
CA PHE A 58 -10.05 -24.46 -10.73
C PHE A 58 -8.63 -25.04 -10.85
N GLY A 59 -8.50 -26.33 -10.54
CA GLY A 59 -7.22 -27.04 -10.60
C GLY A 59 -6.58 -27.08 -12.00
N SER A 60 -7.37 -27.05 -13.09
CA SER A 60 -6.78 -27.06 -14.43
C SER A 60 -6.17 -25.71 -14.80
N LYS A 61 -6.84 -24.57 -14.53
CA LYS A 61 -6.30 -23.25 -14.89
C LYS A 61 -5.09 -22.88 -14.04
N THR A 62 -5.13 -23.15 -12.74
CA THR A 62 -3.99 -22.89 -11.85
C THR A 62 -2.83 -23.85 -12.12
N ALA A 63 -3.09 -25.13 -12.43
CA ALA A 63 -2.03 -26.06 -12.83
C ALA A 63 -1.47 -25.75 -14.23
N ASP A 64 -2.31 -25.34 -15.18
CA ASP A 64 -1.88 -24.90 -16.51
C ASP A 64 -1.04 -23.63 -16.40
N GLN A 65 -1.46 -22.67 -15.55
CA GLN A 65 -0.66 -21.49 -15.21
C GLN A 65 0.65 -21.90 -14.55
N ALA A 66 0.64 -22.70 -13.48
CA ALA A 66 1.85 -23.18 -12.80
C ALA A 66 2.80 -23.90 -13.77
N THR A 67 2.27 -24.66 -14.74
CA THR A 67 3.09 -25.32 -15.77
C THR A 67 3.69 -24.31 -16.76
N VAL A 68 2.91 -23.31 -17.20
CA VAL A 68 3.42 -22.19 -18.01
C VAL A 68 4.47 -21.40 -17.21
N TYR A 69 4.30 -21.25 -15.90
CA TYR A 69 5.24 -20.59 -15.00
C TYR A 69 6.55 -21.37 -14.87
N ASP A 70 6.48 -22.64 -14.49
CA ASP A 70 7.64 -23.52 -14.37
C ASP A 70 8.41 -23.60 -15.71
N ALA A 71 7.71 -23.49 -16.84
CA ALA A 71 8.31 -23.48 -18.17
C ALA A 71 8.97 -22.14 -18.56
N ASN A 72 8.56 -21.02 -17.95
CA ASN A 72 8.99 -19.67 -18.34
C ASN A 72 9.80 -18.93 -17.26
N THR A 73 10.00 -19.52 -16.07
CA THR A 73 10.73 -18.90 -14.96
C THR A 73 11.94 -19.74 -14.56
N SER A 74 12.97 -19.09 -14.00
CA SER A 74 14.16 -19.79 -13.50
C SER A 74 14.05 -20.03 -12.00
N THR A 75 14.09 -21.30 -11.58
CA THR A 75 14.10 -21.69 -10.17
C THR A 75 15.28 -21.08 -9.41
N ASP A 76 16.45 -21.02 -10.04
CA ASP A 76 17.65 -20.45 -9.44
C ASP A 76 17.54 -18.92 -9.30
N HIS A 77 16.95 -18.26 -10.31
CA HIS A 77 16.75 -16.81 -10.27
C HIS A 77 15.74 -16.43 -9.19
N SER A 78 14.64 -17.17 -9.08
CA SER A 78 13.62 -17.00 -8.03
C SER A 78 14.16 -17.24 -6.63
N ALA A 79 14.95 -18.30 -6.44
CA ALA A 79 15.56 -18.57 -5.13
C ALA A 79 16.49 -17.43 -4.70
N ARG A 80 17.18 -16.77 -5.64
CA ARG A 80 18.00 -15.58 -5.34
C ARG A 80 17.16 -14.38 -4.94
N TRP A 81 16.07 -14.10 -5.65
CA TRP A 81 15.14 -13.03 -5.27
C TRP A 81 14.51 -13.25 -3.90
N GLU A 82 14.07 -14.48 -3.60
CA GLU A 82 13.54 -14.84 -2.29
C GLU A 82 14.59 -14.68 -1.18
N THR A 83 15.81 -15.20 -1.40
CA THR A 83 16.93 -15.05 -0.46
C THR A 83 17.24 -13.58 -0.20
N LEU A 84 17.25 -12.76 -1.25
CA LEU A 84 17.47 -11.33 -1.15
C LEU A 84 16.35 -10.65 -0.36
N ALA A 85 15.08 -10.97 -0.62
CA ALA A 85 13.94 -10.40 0.11
C ALA A 85 14.01 -10.72 1.62
N PHE A 86 14.32 -11.97 1.98
CA PHE A 86 14.54 -12.36 3.38
C PHE A 86 15.72 -11.64 4.02
N ALA A 87 16.82 -11.44 3.28
CA ALA A 87 17.97 -10.71 3.79
C ALA A 87 17.63 -9.23 4.06
N VAL A 88 16.86 -8.60 3.17
CA VAL A 88 16.38 -7.22 3.36
C VAL A 88 15.42 -7.12 4.53
N GLN A 89 14.49 -8.07 4.68
CA GLN A 89 13.63 -8.13 5.86
C GLN A 89 14.42 -8.32 7.16
N GLY A 90 15.45 -9.18 7.16
CA GLY A 90 16.32 -9.37 8.30
C GLY A 90 17.10 -8.10 8.67
N LEU A 91 17.53 -7.33 7.66
CA LEU A 91 18.11 -6.01 7.85
C LEU A 91 17.10 -5.05 8.49
N GLU A 92 15.89 -4.97 7.96
CA GLU A 92 14.82 -4.11 8.49
C GLU A 92 14.51 -4.44 9.97
N VAL A 93 14.27 -5.71 10.30
CA VAL A 93 13.96 -6.15 11.68
C VAL A 93 15.05 -5.72 12.67
N ARG A 94 16.32 -5.73 12.25
CA ARG A 94 17.43 -5.29 13.11
C ARG A 94 17.41 -3.79 13.38
N PHE A 95 16.88 -2.99 12.45
CA PHE A 95 16.79 -1.53 12.56
C PHE A 95 15.37 -1.03 12.89
N ASP A 96 14.36 -1.89 13.00
CA ASP A 96 12.94 -1.57 13.19
C ASP A 96 12.69 -0.59 14.35
N GLY A 97 13.32 -0.82 15.51
CA GLY A 97 13.22 0.07 16.67
C GLY A 97 13.81 1.47 16.46
N LEU A 98 14.71 1.63 15.49
CA LEU A 98 15.27 2.93 15.08
C LEU A 98 14.39 3.60 14.02
N LEU A 99 13.81 2.82 13.10
CA LEU A 99 12.96 3.30 12.01
C LEU A 99 11.54 3.69 12.44
N GLU A 100 10.96 3.06 13.47
CA GLU A 100 9.65 3.47 13.99
C GLU A 100 9.68 4.88 14.62
N THR A 101 10.83 5.31 15.13
CA THR A 101 10.98 6.67 15.68
C THR A 101 10.99 7.72 14.59
N THR A 102 11.50 7.37 13.41
CA THR A 102 11.67 8.28 12.27
C THR A 102 10.38 8.54 11.54
N ASP A 103 9.45 7.59 11.64
CA ASP A 103 8.09 7.68 11.13
C ASP A 103 7.23 8.82 11.76
N LYS A 104 7.59 9.26 12.96
CA LYS A 104 6.90 10.36 13.67
C LYS A 104 7.60 11.70 13.50
N ALA A 105 8.91 11.64 13.32
CA ALA A 105 9.84 12.75 13.25
C ALA A 105 9.91 13.32 11.83
N GLY A 106 9.70 12.49 10.81
CA GLY A 106 9.95 12.81 9.41
C GLY A 106 11.31 12.26 8.99
N ALA A 107 11.38 11.81 7.74
CA ALA A 107 12.53 11.15 7.13
C ALA A 107 13.90 11.81 7.39
N PHE A 108 13.96 13.14 7.43
CA PHE A 108 15.22 13.87 7.65
C PHE A 108 15.66 13.96 9.12
N GLN A 109 14.93 13.33 10.04
CA GLN A 109 15.23 13.35 11.48
C GLN A 109 15.93 12.07 11.96
N ILE A 110 16.22 11.11 11.08
CA ILE A 110 17.07 9.96 11.43
C ILE A 110 18.48 10.49 11.73
N ALA A 111 19.09 10.01 12.80
CA ALA A 111 20.46 10.36 13.12
C ALA A 111 21.40 9.90 11.98
N PRO A 112 22.29 10.77 11.45
CA PRO A 112 23.14 10.44 10.31
C PRO A 112 23.97 9.15 10.49
N ASP A 113 24.45 8.88 11.69
CA ASP A 113 25.22 7.68 12.02
C ASP A 113 24.40 6.39 11.87
N VAL A 114 23.11 6.43 12.22
CA VAL A 114 22.18 5.31 12.00
C VAL A 114 21.92 5.10 10.52
N LEU A 115 21.71 6.19 9.76
CA LEU A 115 21.53 6.11 8.30
C LEU A 115 22.76 5.50 7.64
N HIS A 116 23.96 5.96 7.99
CA HIS A 116 25.22 5.45 7.45
C HIS A 116 25.40 3.98 7.76
N GLN A 117 25.20 3.57 9.02
CA GLN A 117 25.31 2.16 9.41
C GLN A 117 24.33 1.30 8.60
N PHE A 118 23.07 1.71 8.48
CA PHE A 118 22.09 0.98 7.68
C PHE A 118 22.55 0.88 6.21
N SER A 119 22.95 2.02 5.63
CA SER A 119 23.36 2.12 4.23
C SER A 119 24.55 1.20 3.93
N ASP A 120 25.55 1.17 4.82
CA ASP A 120 26.75 0.35 4.67
C ASP A 120 26.40 -1.14 4.64
N GLU A 121 25.46 -1.55 5.49
CA GLU A 121 24.99 -2.93 5.56
C GLU A 121 24.00 -3.29 4.44
N ALA A 122 23.34 -2.29 3.85
CA ALA A 122 22.45 -2.42 2.70
C ALA A 122 23.19 -2.58 1.36
N GLN A 123 24.40 -2.04 1.20
CA GLN A 123 25.11 -2.02 -0.09
C GLN A 123 25.29 -3.40 -0.77
N PRO A 124 25.63 -4.48 -0.04
CA PRO A 124 25.72 -5.81 -0.66
C PRO A 124 24.37 -6.28 -1.20
N LEU A 125 23.27 -5.98 -0.52
CA LEU A 125 21.90 -6.34 -0.92
C LEU A 125 21.46 -5.53 -2.15
N ILE A 126 21.75 -4.23 -2.17
CA ILE A 126 21.51 -3.35 -3.33
C ILE A 126 22.33 -3.83 -4.54
N THR A 127 23.57 -4.27 -4.33
CA THR A 127 24.44 -4.78 -5.40
C THR A 127 23.88 -6.08 -5.98
N GLU A 128 23.47 -7.03 -5.13
CA GLU A 128 22.81 -8.28 -5.58
C GLU A 128 21.54 -7.98 -6.36
N MET A 129 20.71 -7.06 -5.87
CA MET A 129 19.49 -6.65 -6.55
C MET A 129 19.75 -6.03 -7.93
N LYS A 130 20.76 -5.16 -8.05
CA LYS A 130 21.19 -4.62 -9.36
C LYS A 130 21.60 -5.72 -10.33
N GLN A 131 22.27 -6.77 -9.84
CA GLN A 131 22.64 -7.92 -10.67
C GLN A 131 21.41 -8.72 -11.11
N LEU A 132 20.44 -8.92 -10.22
CA LEU A 132 19.19 -9.60 -10.52
C LEU A 132 18.32 -8.79 -11.49
N LEU A 133 18.25 -7.46 -11.35
CA LEU A 133 17.54 -6.59 -12.28
C LEU A 133 18.19 -6.52 -13.67
N ALA A 134 19.51 -6.72 -13.75
CA ALA A 134 20.22 -6.82 -15.04
C ALA A 134 20.03 -8.18 -15.73
N ASP A 135 19.56 -9.19 -14.99
CA ASP A 135 19.19 -10.49 -15.53
C ASP A 135 17.72 -10.46 -15.98
N GLU A 136 17.50 -10.38 -17.29
CA GLU A 136 16.15 -10.37 -17.89
C GLU A 136 15.39 -11.70 -17.73
N THR A 137 15.99 -12.70 -17.06
CA THR A 137 15.34 -13.98 -16.79
C THR A 137 14.11 -13.77 -15.91
N PRO A 138 12.92 -14.24 -16.34
CA PRO A 138 11.71 -14.13 -15.54
C PRO A 138 11.85 -14.75 -14.14
N VAL A 139 11.34 -14.02 -13.15
CA VAL A 139 11.29 -14.44 -11.74
C VAL A 139 9.94 -15.08 -11.48
N TRP A 140 9.94 -16.31 -10.99
CA TRP A 140 8.78 -16.86 -10.30
C TRP A 140 8.61 -16.16 -8.95
N ASP A 141 7.50 -15.46 -8.77
CA ASP A 141 7.05 -15.04 -7.45
C ASP A 141 6.13 -16.15 -6.88
N PRO A 142 6.59 -16.92 -5.87
CA PRO A 142 5.80 -17.98 -5.25
C PRO A 142 4.48 -17.48 -4.67
N SER A 143 4.37 -16.17 -4.46
CA SER A 143 3.15 -15.55 -3.99
C SER A 143 1.96 -15.89 -4.90
N VAL A 144 2.15 -15.98 -6.22
CA VAL A 144 1.10 -16.23 -7.25
C VAL A 144 0.25 -17.48 -7.01
N VAL A 145 0.74 -18.48 -6.27
CA VAL A 145 0.04 -19.77 -6.04
C VAL A 145 -0.42 -19.95 -4.57
N GLY A 146 -0.13 -19.00 -3.68
CA GLY A 146 -0.37 -19.10 -2.24
C GLY A 146 -1.53 -18.22 -1.72
N SER A 147 -2.06 -18.55 -0.52
CA SER A 147 -3.07 -17.70 0.13
C SER A 147 -2.51 -16.29 0.33
N MET A 148 -3.33 -15.25 0.04
CA MET A 148 -3.06 -13.80 0.06
C MET A 148 -2.22 -13.24 1.23
N TRP A 149 -1.97 -14.02 2.28
CA TRP A 149 -1.33 -13.61 3.52
C TRP A 149 0.21 -13.60 3.50
N SER A 150 0.88 -14.26 2.54
CA SER A 150 2.36 -14.25 2.43
C SER A 150 2.91 -13.10 1.58
N TYR A 151 2.07 -12.44 0.79
CA TYR A 151 2.44 -11.41 -0.19
C TYR A 151 3.04 -10.16 0.47
N GLU A 152 2.44 -9.72 1.57
CA GLU A 152 2.80 -8.48 2.26
C GLU A 152 3.98 -8.65 3.21
N THR A 153 4.19 -9.86 3.73
CA THR A 153 5.20 -10.14 4.76
C THR A 153 6.53 -10.62 4.20
N HIS A 154 6.61 -11.12 2.96
CA HIS A 154 7.82 -11.81 2.49
C HIS A 154 8.48 -11.26 1.23
N GLY A 155 7.78 -10.58 0.32
CA GLY A 155 8.36 -10.29 -1.00
C GLY A 155 8.91 -8.87 -1.17
N SER A 156 8.15 -7.87 -0.71
CA SER A 156 8.06 -6.63 -1.50
C SER A 156 8.35 -5.32 -0.78
N LEU A 157 7.58 -5.07 0.26
CA LEU A 157 7.70 -3.89 1.11
C LEU A 157 9.10 -3.70 1.69
N PRO A 158 9.85 -4.76 2.08
CA PRO A 158 11.21 -4.59 2.58
C PRO A 158 12.13 -3.88 1.57
N PHE A 159 11.97 -4.11 0.26
CA PHE A 159 12.76 -3.41 -0.76
C PHE A 159 12.42 -1.92 -0.83
N ILE A 160 11.14 -1.57 -0.71
CA ILE A 160 10.70 -0.18 -0.71
C ILE A 160 11.28 0.58 0.49
N HIS A 161 11.26 -0.04 1.68
CA HIS A 161 11.87 0.53 2.88
C HIS A 161 13.39 0.64 2.78
N LEU A 162 14.05 -0.38 2.23
CA LEU A 162 15.49 -0.36 1.94
C LEU A 162 15.86 0.86 1.09
N PHE A 163 15.14 1.09 -0.01
CA PHE A 163 15.39 2.22 -0.90
C PHE A 163 15.05 3.56 -0.29
N GLU A 164 14.00 3.64 0.53
CA GLU A 164 13.67 4.86 1.26
C GLU A 164 14.84 5.29 2.16
N ILE A 165 15.36 4.37 2.98
CA ILE A 165 16.42 4.68 3.94
C ILE A 165 17.73 4.97 3.21
N GLU A 166 18.06 4.20 2.17
CA GLU A 166 19.22 4.44 1.31
C GLU A 166 19.15 5.81 0.63
N PHE A 167 17.97 6.22 0.17
CA PHE A 167 17.77 7.55 -0.41
C PHE A 167 18.04 8.63 0.63
N HIS A 168 17.51 8.51 1.85
CA HIS A 168 17.75 9.49 2.90
C HIS A 168 19.22 9.56 3.30
N ALA A 169 19.92 8.43 3.37
CA ALA A 169 21.37 8.41 3.56
C ALA A 169 22.09 9.21 2.47
N ALA A 170 21.74 9.01 1.20
CA ALA A 170 22.29 9.77 0.07
C ALA A 170 21.99 11.28 0.16
N ILE A 171 20.79 11.67 0.63
CA ILE A 171 20.46 13.09 0.85
C ILE A 171 21.36 13.70 1.95
N VAL A 172 21.53 12.98 3.07
CA VAL A 172 22.40 13.42 4.18
C VAL A 172 23.85 13.59 3.72
N ASP A 173 24.32 12.69 2.87
CA ASP A 173 25.68 12.73 2.28
C ASP A 173 25.84 13.78 1.17
N LYS A 174 24.75 14.42 0.74
CA LYS A 174 24.73 15.32 -0.42
C LYS A 174 25.15 14.64 -1.73
N ASP A 175 24.91 13.34 -1.84
CA ASP A 175 25.22 12.53 -3.02
C ASP A 175 24.00 12.41 -3.92
N ALA A 176 23.87 13.35 -4.85
CA ALA A 176 22.74 13.40 -5.78
C ALA A 176 22.72 12.23 -6.78
N ASP A 177 23.88 11.71 -7.17
CA ASP A 177 23.96 10.59 -8.11
C ASP A 177 23.51 9.30 -7.43
N ARG A 178 23.91 9.08 -6.16
CA ARG A 178 23.43 7.96 -5.35
C ARG A 178 21.92 8.06 -5.11
N ALA A 179 21.41 9.24 -4.76
CA ALA A 179 19.98 9.46 -4.58
C ALA A 179 19.18 9.16 -5.86
N LEU A 180 19.65 9.60 -7.04
CA LEU A 180 19.03 9.29 -8.34
C LEU A 180 19.05 7.80 -8.66
N GLN A 181 20.16 7.11 -8.38
CA GLN A 181 20.26 5.66 -8.58
C GLN A 181 19.26 4.92 -7.69
N THR A 182 19.10 5.32 -6.43
CA THR A 182 18.13 4.69 -5.53
C THR A 182 16.69 4.90 -6.00
N LEU A 183 16.35 6.11 -6.46
CA LEU A 183 15.05 6.35 -7.09
C LEU A 183 14.85 5.54 -8.38
N GLN A 184 15.91 5.32 -9.16
CA GLN A 184 15.84 4.46 -10.35
C GLN A 184 15.53 3.01 -9.98
N LEU A 185 16.09 2.49 -8.89
CA LEU A 185 15.80 1.12 -8.44
C LEU A 185 14.31 0.92 -8.09
N LEU A 186 13.63 1.94 -7.55
CA LEU A 186 12.17 1.89 -7.36
C LEU A 186 11.41 1.79 -8.69
N VAL A 187 11.91 2.42 -9.75
CA VAL A 187 11.33 2.34 -11.10
C VAL A 187 11.58 0.98 -11.71
N ASP A 188 12.81 0.45 -11.57
CA ASP A 188 13.26 -0.78 -12.23
C ASP A 188 12.70 -2.04 -11.57
N ILE A 189 12.50 -2.02 -10.24
CA ILE A 189 11.96 -3.16 -9.51
C ILE A 189 10.49 -3.42 -9.81
N ALA A 190 9.72 -2.37 -10.11
CA ALA A 190 8.29 -2.48 -10.40
C ALA A 190 8.00 -3.44 -11.56
N PRO A 191 8.56 -3.31 -12.78
CA PRO A 191 8.33 -4.26 -13.85
C PRO A 191 8.97 -5.64 -13.61
N ALA A 192 10.08 -5.71 -12.86
CA ALA A 192 10.75 -6.98 -12.57
C ALA A 192 9.90 -7.91 -11.67
N LEU A 193 9.06 -7.34 -10.82
CA LEU A 193 8.18 -8.07 -9.90
C LEU A 193 6.70 -8.06 -10.33
N ASP A 194 6.38 -7.38 -11.44
CA ASP A 194 5.03 -7.27 -12.03
C ASP A 194 4.80 -8.36 -13.10
N TYR A 195 4.94 -9.62 -12.70
CA TYR A 195 4.85 -10.77 -13.62
C TYR A 195 3.42 -11.32 -13.80
N PHE A 196 2.39 -10.87 -13.05
CA PHE A 196 1.02 -11.34 -13.26
C PHE A 196 -0.10 -10.35 -12.87
N ASP A 197 -1.09 -10.22 -13.76
CA ASP A 197 -2.42 -9.64 -13.58
C ASP A 197 -2.55 -8.24 -12.93
N ALA A 198 -3.60 -7.53 -13.34
CA ALA A 198 -4.03 -6.24 -12.83
C ALA A 198 -3.94 -6.04 -11.30
N PHE A 199 -4.02 -7.12 -10.51
CA PHE A 199 -3.93 -7.10 -9.06
C PHE A 199 -2.51 -6.81 -8.53
N HIS A 200 -1.45 -7.36 -9.13
CA HIS A 200 -0.08 -7.13 -8.63
C HIS A 200 0.45 -5.76 -9.03
N PHE A 201 0.03 -5.26 -10.19
CA PHE A 201 0.17 -3.86 -10.56
C PHE A 201 -0.28 -2.96 -9.41
N TYR A 202 -1.46 -3.21 -8.82
CA TYR A 202 -1.96 -2.35 -7.74
C TYR A 202 -1.09 -2.40 -6.48
N VAL A 203 -0.59 -3.57 -6.07
CA VAL A 203 0.22 -3.69 -4.84
C VAL A 203 1.59 -3.06 -5.03
N TRP A 204 2.25 -3.34 -6.16
CA TRP A 204 3.62 -2.93 -6.41
C TRP A 204 3.73 -1.55 -7.00
N HIS A 205 3.09 -1.35 -8.17
CA HIS A 205 3.22 -0.10 -8.91
C HIS A 205 2.75 1.07 -8.06
N ARG A 206 1.62 0.91 -7.35
CA ARG A 206 1.10 1.98 -6.50
C ARG A 206 2.06 2.32 -5.36
N THR A 207 2.58 1.32 -4.65
CA THR A 207 3.43 1.55 -3.48
C THR A 207 4.80 2.07 -3.88
N ALA A 208 5.42 1.50 -4.92
CA ALA A 208 6.70 1.95 -5.46
C ALA A 208 6.59 3.36 -6.07
N SER A 209 5.58 3.63 -6.90
CA SER A 209 5.38 4.96 -7.49
C SER A 209 5.02 6.00 -6.43
N GLY A 210 4.19 5.67 -5.44
CA GLY A 210 3.85 6.56 -4.33
C GLY A 210 5.07 6.90 -3.48
N THR A 211 5.93 5.91 -3.19
CA THR A 211 7.20 6.11 -2.48
C THR A 211 8.16 6.96 -3.32
N HIS A 212 8.29 6.68 -4.62
CA HIS A 212 9.13 7.47 -5.52
C HIS A 212 8.72 8.95 -5.58
N GLN A 213 7.41 9.20 -5.79
CA GLN A 213 6.85 10.56 -5.81
C GLN A 213 7.09 11.28 -4.47
N ARG A 214 6.91 10.57 -3.35
CA ARG A 214 7.18 11.09 -2.01
C ARG A 214 8.62 11.55 -1.85
N LEU A 215 9.58 10.67 -2.13
CA LEU A 215 11.00 10.96 -1.95
C LEU A 215 11.44 12.13 -2.84
N ILE A 216 10.88 12.24 -4.05
CA ILE A 216 11.06 13.42 -4.90
C ILE A 216 10.47 14.69 -4.25
N ALA A 217 9.24 14.63 -3.75
CA ALA A 217 8.60 15.78 -3.11
C ALA A 217 9.37 16.25 -1.87
N GLU A 218 9.81 15.32 -1.02
CA GLU A 218 10.62 15.58 0.17
C GLU A 218 11.97 16.24 -0.20
N SER A 219 12.66 15.72 -1.21
CA SER A 219 13.96 16.27 -1.65
C SER A 219 13.84 17.61 -2.39
N LEU A 220 12.75 17.85 -3.14
CA LEU A 220 12.43 19.16 -3.71
C LEU A 220 12.13 20.19 -2.61
N HIS A 221 11.42 19.79 -1.55
CA HIS A 221 11.17 20.65 -0.40
C HIS A 221 12.48 20.97 0.33
N ALA A 222 13.38 19.99 0.47
CA ALA A 222 14.70 20.20 1.05
C ALA A 222 15.65 21.05 0.18
N GLY A 223 15.26 21.40 -1.06
CA GLY A 223 16.11 22.14 -1.99
C GLY A 223 17.37 21.35 -2.42
N PHE A 224 17.28 20.03 -2.45
CA PHE A 224 18.41 19.13 -2.69
C PHE A 224 18.93 19.18 -4.13
N TRP A 225 18.01 19.20 -5.10
CA TRP A 225 18.32 19.16 -6.53
C TRP A 225 18.69 20.54 -7.06
N ASN A 226 19.91 20.70 -7.60
CA ASN A 226 20.44 21.99 -8.02
C ASN A 226 20.98 22.01 -9.46
N GLU A 227 21.11 20.85 -10.10
CA GLU A 227 21.59 20.74 -11.49
C GLU A 227 20.44 20.40 -12.45
N PRO A 228 20.34 21.05 -13.63
CA PRO A 228 19.30 20.75 -14.62
C PRO A 228 19.25 19.27 -15.03
N ASP A 229 20.41 18.64 -15.20
CA ASP A 229 20.51 17.22 -15.60
C ASP A 229 19.93 16.26 -14.56
N GLN A 230 20.01 16.61 -13.26
CA GLN A 230 19.39 15.82 -12.20
C GLN A 230 17.86 15.86 -12.32
N LEU A 231 17.30 17.04 -12.54
CA LEU A 231 15.86 17.24 -12.67
C LEU A 231 15.31 16.58 -13.95
N ALA A 232 16.08 16.57 -15.04
CA ALA A 232 15.74 15.85 -16.26
C ALA A 232 15.63 14.33 -15.99
N LYS A 233 16.60 13.74 -15.29
CA LYS A 233 16.55 12.32 -14.89
C LYS A 233 15.33 12.00 -14.02
N LEU A 234 14.96 12.87 -13.07
CA LEU A 234 13.74 12.68 -12.27
C LEU A 234 12.47 12.70 -13.14
N GLN A 235 12.41 13.58 -14.14
CA GLN A 235 11.29 13.61 -15.09
C GLN A 235 11.20 12.33 -15.91
N ASP A 236 12.33 11.79 -16.36
CA ASP A 236 12.38 10.51 -17.08
C ASP A 236 11.86 9.36 -16.20
N GLN A 237 12.25 9.32 -14.93
CA GLN A 237 11.77 8.33 -13.96
C GLN A 237 10.26 8.41 -13.71
N VAL A 238 9.72 9.62 -13.47
CA VAL A 238 8.28 9.83 -13.31
C VAL A 238 7.52 9.39 -14.58
N SER A 239 8.08 9.67 -15.75
CA SER A 239 7.50 9.28 -17.03
C SER A 239 7.56 7.78 -17.28
N ALA A 240 8.58 7.08 -16.75
CA ALA A 240 8.64 5.62 -16.77
C ALA A 240 7.47 5.00 -15.99
N PHE A 241 7.19 5.48 -14.77
CA PHE A 241 6.01 5.03 -14.02
C PHE A 241 4.70 5.36 -14.76
N GLN A 242 4.58 6.53 -15.39
CA GLN A 242 3.38 6.85 -16.16
C GLN A 242 3.18 5.88 -17.34
N ARG A 243 4.24 5.54 -18.07
CA ARG A 243 4.16 4.54 -19.17
C ARG A 243 3.73 3.18 -18.65
N LEU A 244 4.34 2.72 -17.55
CA LEU A 244 3.93 1.48 -16.87
C LEU A 244 2.45 1.52 -16.48
N SER A 245 1.95 2.64 -15.94
CA SER A 245 0.52 2.83 -15.66
C SER A 245 -0.35 2.76 -16.92
N ALA A 246 0.05 3.43 -18.00
CA ALA A 246 -0.73 3.49 -19.23
C ALA A 246 -0.78 2.14 -19.96
N ASP A 247 0.35 1.44 -20.05
CA ASP A 247 0.45 0.11 -20.68
C ASP A 247 -0.45 -0.90 -19.94
N ARG A 248 -0.55 -0.77 -18.61
CA ARG A 248 -1.39 -1.63 -17.78
C ARG A 248 -2.86 -1.21 -17.80
N ALA A 249 -3.18 0.08 -17.86
CA ALA A 249 -4.54 0.59 -18.04
C ALA A 249 -5.23 -0.04 -19.27
N GLY A 250 -4.48 -0.28 -20.35
CA GLY A 250 -4.97 -0.98 -21.55
C GLY A 250 -5.24 -2.47 -21.38
N LEU A 251 -4.69 -3.11 -20.34
CA LEU A 251 -4.92 -4.53 -19.99
C LEU A 251 -6.10 -4.73 -19.03
N PHE A 252 -6.66 -3.65 -18.48
CA PHE A 252 -7.91 -3.71 -17.72
C PHE A 252 -9.09 -3.81 -18.70
N GLU A 253 -9.29 -4.98 -19.32
CA GLU A 253 -10.67 -5.42 -19.57
C GLU A 253 -11.33 -5.63 -18.19
N PRO A 254 -12.66 -5.44 -18.02
CA PRO A 254 -13.32 -5.69 -16.74
C PRO A 254 -13.09 -7.16 -16.37
N TRP A 255 -12.19 -7.39 -15.42
CA TRP A 255 -11.88 -8.70 -14.89
C TRP A 255 -13.09 -9.20 -14.09
N ASP A 256 -13.93 -10.02 -14.71
CA ASP A 256 -14.89 -10.90 -14.03
C ASP A 256 -14.10 -12.07 -13.39
N HIS A 257 -13.27 -11.78 -12.39
CA HIS A 257 -12.60 -12.83 -11.63
C HIS A 257 -13.63 -13.55 -10.73
N PRO A 258 -13.65 -14.89 -10.59
CA PRO A 258 -14.58 -15.57 -9.68
C PRO A 258 -14.43 -15.16 -8.20
N SER A 259 -13.26 -14.61 -7.82
CA SER A 259 -13.04 -13.99 -6.51
C SER A 259 -13.22 -12.47 -6.47
N THR A 260 -13.48 -11.80 -7.62
CA THR A 260 -14.43 -10.69 -7.60
C THR A 260 -15.80 -11.32 -7.41
N LEU A 261 -16.05 -11.71 -6.16
CA LEU A 261 -17.35 -12.00 -5.61
C LEU A 261 -18.25 -10.88 -6.10
N ASP A 262 -19.09 -11.22 -7.07
CA ASP A 262 -20.00 -10.38 -7.82
C ASP A 262 -20.42 -9.08 -7.11
N LEU A 263 -19.57 -8.04 -7.16
CA LEU A 263 -19.79 -6.77 -6.47
C LEU A 263 -20.66 -5.83 -7.30
N HIS A 264 -20.87 -6.15 -8.59
CA HIS A 264 -21.66 -5.34 -9.51
C HIS A 264 -22.94 -6.01 -10.04
N SER A 265 -23.08 -7.34 -9.99
CA SER A 265 -24.28 -8.05 -10.45
C SER A 265 -25.00 -8.91 -9.40
N ALA A 266 -24.52 -8.91 -8.15
CA ALA A 266 -25.39 -9.21 -7.02
C ALA A 266 -26.41 -8.07 -6.94
N LYS A 267 -27.59 -8.30 -7.53
CA LYS A 267 -28.82 -7.62 -7.11
C LYS A 267 -28.75 -7.55 -5.59
N TRP A 268 -28.66 -6.32 -5.09
CA TRP A 268 -28.72 -5.98 -3.68
C TRP A 268 -29.96 -6.62 -3.07
N ASP A 269 -29.84 -7.86 -2.64
CA ASP A 269 -30.87 -8.56 -1.91
C ASP A 269 -30.54 -8.41 -0.43
N HIS A 270 -31.57 -8.05 0.33
CA HIS A 270 -31.53 -7.45 1.66
C HIS A 270 -30.97 -8.38 2.78
N GLN A 271 -30.23 -9.44 2.46
CA GLN A 271 -29.81 -10.48 3.41
C GLN A 271 -28.39 -10.33 3.99
N PHE A 272 -27.57 -9.38 3.51
CA PHE A 272 -26.19 -9.19 4.02
C PHE A 272 -26.07 -8.46 5.37
N ASP A 273 -27.17 -7.95 5.95
CA ASP A 273 -27.17 -7.38 7.32
C ASP A 273 -26.82 -8.41 8.41
N ASN A 274 -26.86 -9.71 8.11
CA ASN A 274 -26.48 -10.76 9.06
C ASN A 274 -24.98 -11.07 9.07
N ASP A 275 -24.24 -10.75 8.01
CA ASP A 275 -22.82 -11.07 7.92
C ASP A 275 -21.94 -10.05 8.66
N LEU A 276 -22.40 -8.80 8.73
CA LEU A 276 -21.85 -7.78 9.64
C LEU A 276 -22.04 -8.16 11.12
N LYS A 277 -23.18 -8.75 11.48
CA LYS A 277 -23.40 -9.26 12.84
C LYS A 277 -22.44 -10.40 13.18
N ASN A 278 -22.14 -11.29 12.22
CA ASN A 278 -21.19 -12.39 12.40
C ASN A 278 -19.74 -11.91 12.51
N ARG A 279 -19.33 -10.89 11.76
CA ARG A 279 -18.00 -10.28 11.91
C ARG A 279 -17.86 -9.50 13.23
N SER A 280 -18.92 -8.82 13.69
CA SER A 280 -18.96 -8.25 15.04
C SER A 280 -18.94 -9.33 16.13
N LEU A 281 -19.49 -10.52 15.85
CA LEU A 281 -19.50 -11.67 16.76
C LEU A 281 -18.10 -12.28 16.89
N ILE A 282 -17.36 -12.40 15.79
CA ILE A 282 -15.96 -12.85 15.79
C ILE A 282 -15.04 -11.83 16.49
N ALA A 283 -15.23 -10.53 16.26
CA ALA A 283 -14.51 -9.48 16.98
C ALA A 283 -14.86 -9.43 18.48
N LYS A 284 -16.14 -9.64 18.84
CA LYS A 284 -16.58 -9.80 20.25
C LYS A 284 -16.06 -11.08 20.91
N LEU A 285 -15.92 -12.17 20.16
CA LEU A 285 -15.32 -13.43 20.63
C LEU A 285 -13.79 -13.32 20.79
N ALA A 286 -13.15 -12.43 20.03
CA ALA A 286 -11.72 -12.10 20.15
C ALA A 286 -11.42 -10.97 21.15
N GLY A 287 -12.44 -10.40 21.83
CA GLY A 287 -12.27 -9.35 22.84
C GLY A 287 -11.98 -7.95 22.29
N VAL A 288 -12.10 -7.72 20.99
CA VAL A 288 -11.90 -6.42 20.35
C VAL A 288 -13.28 -5.79 20.11
N LEU A 289 -13.62 -4.77 20.91
CA LEU A 289 -14.81 -3.95 20.69
C LEU A 289 -14.56 -3.02 19.50
N ILE A 290 -15.03 -3.40 18.32
CA ILE A 290 -15.15 -2.49 17.17
C ILE A 290 -16.57 -1.92 17.21
N ASP A 291 -16.70 -0.60 17.21
CA ASP A 291 -18.01 0.05 17.18
C ASP A 291 -18.65 -0.02 15.78
N ASP A 292 -19.97 0.14 15.71
CA ASP A 292 -20.74 0.12 14.45
C ASP A 292 -20.38 1.28 13.49
N GLY A 293 -19.65 2.30 13.95
CA GLY A 293 -19.14 3.40 13.13
C GLY A 293 -17.93 2.99 12.29
N THR A 294 -17.01 2.22 12.89
CA THR A 294 -15.76 1.77 12.26
C THR A 294 -16.02 0.80 11.10
N ALA A 295 -16.99 -0.09 11.24
CA ALA A 295 -17.39 -1.01 10.16
C ALA A 295 -18.06 -0.28 8.97
N ARG A 296 -18.67 0.89 9.20
CA ARG A 296 -19.28 1.72 8.17
C ARG A 296 -18.24 2.56 7.42
N GLU A 297 -17.21 3.03 8.12
CA GLU A 297 -16.05 3.70 7.50
C GLU A 297 -15.26 2.74 6.60
N LEU A 298 -15.04 1.48 7.00
CA LEU A 298 -14.34 0.51 6.15
C LEU A 298 -15.06 0.19 4.83
N ASN A 299 -16.38 0.37 4.75
CA ASN A 299 -17.17 0.17 3.54
C ASN A 299 -17.32 1.42 2.67
N SER A 300 -17.17 2.63 3.22
CA SER A 300 -17.30 3.90 2.46
C SER A 300 -16.02 4.32 1.74
N HIS A 301 -14.92 3.58 1.89
CA HIS A 301 -13.58 3.93 1.37
C HIS A 301 -13.06 2.97 0.29
N ARG A 302 -13.92 2.14 -0.31
CA ARG A 302 -13.50 1.32 -1.46
C ARG A 302 -13.33 2.21 -2.69
N MET A 303 -12.10 2.68 -2.87
CA MET A 303 -11.64 3.34 -4.08
C MET A 303 -11.80 2.36 -5.25
N SER A 304 -12.48 2.77 -6.34
CA SER A 304 -12.54 1.94 -7.54
C SER A 304 -11.16 1.80 -8.18
N THR A 305 -10.96 0.80 -9.04
CA THR A 305 -9.72 0.68 -9.83
C THR A 305 -9.46 1.94 -10.66
N GLU A 306 -10.49 2.52 -11.27
CA GLU A 306 -10.33 3.77 -12.01
C GLU A 306 -9.96 4.95 -11.10
N GLU A 307 -10.55 5.04 -9.91
CA GLU A 307 -10.19 6.06 -8.92
C GLU A 307 -8.75 5.90 -8.44
N ALA A 308 -8.27 4.66 -8.27
CA ALA A 308 -6.89 4.38 -7.88
C ALA A 308 -5.90 4.75 -8.98
N ILE A 309 -6.16 4.35 -10.22
CA ILE A 309 -5.35 4.73 -11.39
C ILE A 309 -5.35 6.25 -11.54
N GLY A 310 -6.53 6.87 -11.48
CA GLY A 310 -6.68 8.33 -11.57
C GLY A 310 -5.94 9.07 -10.47
N SER A 311 -5.86 8.48 -9.27
CA SER A 311 -5.10 9.01 -8.15
C SER A 311 -3.59 8.90 -8.33
N VAL A 312 -3.09 7.75 -8.78
CA VAL A 312 -1.66 7.55 -9.12
C VAL A 312 -1.23 8.52 -10.21
N GLU A 313 -2.00 8.60 -11.30
CA GLU A 313 -1.73 9.49 -12.42
C GLU A 313 -1.74 10.97 -12.00
N THR A 314 -2.69 11.38 -11.15
CA THR A 314 -2.69 12.74 -10.59
C THR A 314 -1.41 13.02 -9.79
N GLY A 315 -0.95 12.07 -8.98
CA GLY A 315 0.29 12.20 -8.22
C GLY A 315 1.54 12.31 -9.11
N LEU A 316 1.61 11.50 -10.18
CA LEU A 316 2.70 11.56 -11.17
C LEU A 316 2.74 12.93 -11.87
N ARG A 317 1.59 13.43 -12.34
CA ARG A 317 1.49 14.76 -12.97
C ARG A 317 1.88 15.90 -12.03
N MET A 318 1.42 15.82 -10.79
CA MET A 318 1.76 16.81 -9.75
C MET A 318 3.27 16.81 -9.45
N THR A 319 3.88 15.63 -9.34
CA THR A 319 5.32 15.46 -9.13
C THR A 319 6.13 15.99 -10.31
N ARG A 320 5.72 15.68 -11.56
CA ARG A 320 6.34 16.23 -12.78
C ARG A 320 6.25 17.76 -12.81
N THR A 321 5.10 18.31 -12.45
CA THR A 321 4.90 19.77 -12.40
C THR A 321 5.80 20.41 -11.34
N ALA A 322 5.97 19.77 -10.17
CA ALA A 322 6.90 20.24 -9.13
C ALA A 322 8.37 20.25 -9.61
N ILE A 323 8.81 19.19 -10.31
CA ILE A 323 10.15 19.14 -10.92
C ILE A 323 10.32 20.27 -11.95
N ALA A 324 9.30 20.48 -12.80
CA ALA A 324 9.30 21.54 -13.79
C ALA A 324 9.37 22.94 -13.15
N ILE A 325 8.64 23.19 -12.06
CA ILE A 325 8.75 24.44 -11.28
C ILE A 325 10.21 24.67 -10.83
N LYS A 326 10.90 23.63 -10.36
CA LYS A 326 12.32 23.74 -9.98
C LYS A 326 13.23 24.03 -11.18
N GLN A 327 13.03 23.34 -12.32
CA GLN A 327 13.79 23.60 -13.55
C GLN A 327 13.62 25.04 -14.03
N TYR A 328 12.37 25.53 -14.06
CA TYR A 328 12.05 26.91 -14.40
C TYR A 328 12.79 27.89 -13.49
N ARG A 329 12.78 27.62 -12.18
CA ARG A 329 13.47 28.46 -11.20
C ARG A 329 14.98 28.55 -11.43
N LEU A 330 15.62 27.44 -11.81
CA LEU A 330 17.05 27.40 -12.14
C LEU A 330 17.35 28.14 -13.44
N GLN A 331 16.55 27.93 -14.48
CA GLN A 331 16.76 28.51 -15.81
C GLN A 331 16.45 30.02 -15.85
N GLU A 332 15.30 30.43 -15.34
CA GLU A 332 14.78 31.80 -15.46
C GLU A 332 15.17 32.68 -14.26
N LYS A 333 15.83 32.11 -13.25
CA LYS A 333 16.26 32.78 -12.02
C LYS A 333 15.12 33.47 -11.24
N ARG A 334 13.88 33.02 -11.45
CA ARG A 334 12.67 33.46 -10.75
C ARG A 334 11.66 32.32 -10.70
N TRP A 335 10.73 32.37 -9.75
CA TRP A 335 9.59 31.46 -9.76
C TRP A 335 8.64 31.78 -10.93
N PRO A 336 7.94 30.79 -11.51
CA PRO A 336 6.88 31.06 -12.47
C PRO A 336 5.75 31.84 -11.77
N SER A 337 5.13 32.79 -12.46
CA SER A 337 4.00 33.53 -11.89
C SER A 337 2.69 32.74 -11.91
N MET A 338 2.61 31.77 -12.83
CA MET A 338 1.48 30.86 -13.06
C MET A 338 1.98 29.58 -13.75
N LEU A 339 1.27 28.46 -13.62
CA LEU A 339 1.67 27.17 -14.19
C LEU A 339 1.88 27.18 -15.72
N PRO A 340 1.10 27.91 -16.54
CA PRO A 340 1.33 27.94 -17.99
C PRO A 340 2.69 28.52 -18.41
N GLU A 341 3.41 29.24 -17.53
CA GLU A 341 4.79 29.65 -17.85
C GLU A 341 5.74 28.45 -17.99
N LEU A 342 5.40 27.29 -17.42
CA LEU A 342 6.17 26.06 -17.52
C LEU A 342 6.24 25.50 -18.95
N GLU A 343 5.40 25.97 -19.88
CA GLU A 343 5.53 25.64 -21.31
C GLU A 343 6.90 26.05 -21.88
N LYS A 344 7.55 27.08 -21.30
CA LYS A 344 8.89 27.53 -21.70
C LYS A 344 9.99 26.49 -21.47
N ILE A 345 9.77 25.58 -20.52
CA ILE A 345 10.68 24.46 -20.23
C ILE A 345 10.15 23.14 -20.79
N GLY A 346 9.13 23.20 -21.66
CA GLY A 346 8.59 22.05 -22.38
C GLY A 346 7.45 21.30 -21.67
N LEU A 347 6.98 21.77 -20.51
CA LEU A 347 5.84 21.15 -19.82
C LEU A 347 4.53 21.53 -20.51
N ARG A 348 3.74 20.55 -20.98
CA ARG A 348 2.50 20.81 -21.73
C ARG A 348 1.30 20.97 -20.78
N LEU A 349 0.21 21.57 -21.26
CA LEU A 349 -1.03 21.73 -20.50
C LEU A 349 -1.54 20.41 -19.87
N ASP A 350 -1.43 19.31 -20.60
CA ASP A 350 -1.87 17.99 -20.12
C ASP A 350 -1.03 17.46 -18.93
N ASP A 351 0.20 17.96 -18.75
CA ASP A 351 1.09 17.53 -17.67
C ASP A 351 0.80 18.23 -16.33
N TYR A 352 0.23 19.45 -16.37
CA TYR A 352 -0.11 20.23 -15.17
C TYR A 352 -1.62 20.41 -14.96
N THR A 353 -2.43 19.63 -15.67
CA THR A 353 -3.87 19.45 -15.43
C THR A 353 -4.11 18.11 -14.76
N MET A 354 -5.08 18.06 -13.84
CA MET A 354 -5.46 16.80 -13.17
C MET A 354 -6.07 15.83 -14.17
N THR A 355 -6.18 14.55 -13.80
CA THR A 355 -6.86 13.54 -14.63
C THR A 355 -8.31 13.90 -14.92
N ASP A 356 -9.00 14.53 -13.97
CA ASP A 356 -10.25 15.22 -14.24
C ASP A 356 -9.94 16.59 -14.86
N PRO A 357 -10.25 16.80 -16.15
CA PRO A 357 -9.90 18.03 -16.87
C PRO A 357 -10.64 19.27 -16.34
N LYS A 358 -11.60 19.11 -15.43
CA LYS A 358 -12.30 20.23 -14.79
C LYS A 358 -11.48 20.89 -13.69
N PHE A 359 -10.36 20.29 -13.28
CA PHE A 359 -9.55 20.77 -12.18
C PHE A 359 -8.09 20.97 -12.60
N GLU A 360 -7.57 22.17 -12.31
CA GLU A 360 -6.15 22.50 -12.39
C GLU A 360 -5.52 22.37 -11.01
N PHE A 361 -4.21 22.15 -10.96
CA PHE A 361 -3.48 22.26 -9.70
C PHE A 361 -3.50 23.71 -9.20
N GLY A 362 -3.68 23.89 -7.90
CA GLY A 362 -3.42 25.17 -7.24
C GLY A 362 -1.91 25.43 -7.21
N TYR A 363 -1.52 26.69 -7.38
CA TYR A 363 -0.12 27.12 -7.36
C TYR A 363 0.05 28.47 -6.68
N GLN A 364 1.08 28.60 -5.85
CA GLN A 364 1.43 29.83 -5.15
C GLN A 364 2.91 29.83 -4.79
N VAL A 365 3.53 31.01 -4.78
CA VAL A 365 4.87 31.23 -4.22
C VAL A 365 4.69 31.90 -2.87
N ASP A 366 5.21 31.27 -1.82
CA ASP A 366 5.13 31.80 -0.47
C ASP A 366 6.26 32.80 -0.17
N SER A 367 6.08 33.58 0.89
CA SER A 367 7.09 34.54 1.36
C SER A 367 8.37 33.89 1.89
N ASP A 368 8.33 32.58 2.18
CA ASP A 368 9.49 31.76 2.56
C ASP A 368 10.39 31.39 1.38
N GLY A 369 10.01 31.79 0.16
CA GLY A 369 10.78 31.51 -1.05
C GLY A 369 10.59 30.10 -1.57
N CYS A 370 9.56 29.37 -1.12
CA CYS A 370 9.16 28.09 -1.70
C CYS A 370 7.90 28.25 -2.57
N ALA A 371 7.88 27.56 -3.70
CA ALA A 371 6.68 27.41 -4.52
C ALA A 371 5.89 26.18 -4.07
N LYS A 372 4.59 26.33 -3.88
CA LYS A 372 3.67 25.25 -3.51
C LYS A 372 2.76 24.94 -4.67
N ILE A 373 2.58 23.65 -4.94
CA ILE A 373 1.56 23.11 -5.81
C ILE A 373 0.64 22.19 -5.01
N TRP A 374 -0.67 22.24 -5.22
CA TRP A 374 -1.64 21.43 -4.46
C TRP A 374 -2.88 21.04 -5.27
N ILE A 375 -3.63 20.07 -4.76
CA ILE A 375 -4.94 19.68 -5.29
C ILE A 375 -6.01 20.56 -4.61
N PRO A 376 -6.74 21.43 -5.35
CA PRO A 376 -7.56 22.49 -4.74
C PRO A 376 -8.87 22.03 -4.08
N LYS A 377 -9.37 20.85 -4.47
CA LYS A 377 -10.60 20.26 -3.93
C LYS A 377 -10.38 18.78 -3.67
N ASP A 378 -11.00 18.24 -2.62
CA ASP A 378 -11.07 16.77 -2.51
C ASP A 378 -12.01 16.16 -3.56
N ALA A 379 -12.03 14.83 -3.60
CA ALA A 379 -12.96 14.04 -4.41
C ALA A 379 -14.44 14.41 -4.20
N ASN A 380 -14.80 15.07 -3.09
CA ASN A 380 -16.16 15.52 -2.79
C ASN A 380 -16.42 16.98 -3.22
N GLY A 381 -15.48 17.61 -3.93
CA GLY A 381 -15.57 18.99 -4.41
C GLY A 381 -15.51 20.03 -3.30
N LYS A 382 -15.17 19.66 -2.06
CA LYS A 382 -15.06 20.62 -0.96
C LYS A 382 -13.76 21.42 -1.11
N PRO A 383 -13.82 22.77 -1.05
CA PRO A 383 -12.62 23.59 -1.01
C PRO A 383 -11.81 23.20 0.20
N GLN A 384 -10.55 22.82 0.01
CA GLN A 384 -9.66 22.56 1.14
C GLN A 384 -8.96 23.86 1.54
N SER A 385 -8.74 24.04 2.85
CA SER A 385 -7.96 25.15 3.38
C SER A 385 -6.59 25.20 2.71
N GLN A 386 -6.07 26.41 2.50
CA GLN A 386 -4.74 26.63 1.93
C GLN A 386 -3.68 25.79 2.65
N PRO A 387 -2.60 25.37 1.94
CA PRO A 387 -1.63 24.44 2.47
C PRO A 387 -0.71 25.12 3.48
N ASP A 388 -1.12 25.15 4.74
CA ASP A 388 -0.29 25.66 5.84
C ASP A 388 0.79 24.65 6.30
N ALA A 389 0.74 23.39 5.86
CA ALA A 389 1.63 22.37 6.37
C ALA A 389 2.54 21.75 5.29
N ILE A 390 3.78 21.49 5.72
CA ILE A 390 4.75 20.48 5.26
C ILE A 390 4.05 19.33 4.51
N PRO A 391 4.66 18.72 3.47
CA PRO A 391 4.14 17.51 2.81
C PRO A 391 3.49 16.57 3.83
N THR A 392 2.17 16.62 3.93
CA THR A 392 1.48 16.10 5.11
C THR A 392 1.27 14.62 4.87
N ARG A 393 1.98 13.80 5.64
CA ARG A 393 1.81 12.35 5.66
C ARG A 393 0.38 12.05 6.10
N VAL A 394 -0.53 11.84 5.17
CA VAL A 394 -1.86 11.33 5.51
C VAL A 394 -1.68 9.84 5.83
N LYS A 395 -1.65 9.52 7.14
CA LYS A 395 -1.68 8.13 7.60
C LYS A 395 -3.09 7.59 7.39
N ASN A 396 -3.35 6.95 6.26
CA ASN A 396 -4.46 6.01 6.18
C ASN A 396 -4.03 4.74 6.92
N TYR A 397 -4.55 4.56 8.13
CA TYR A 397 -4.51 3.28 8.83
C TYR A 397 -5.59 2.41 8.22
N ASP A 398 -5.22 1.54 7.30
CA ASP A 398 -5.96 0.29 7.16
C ASP A 398 -5.00 -0.86 7.50
N HIS A 399 -5.52 -1.86 8.21
CA HIS A 399 -4.77 -2.84 9.00
C HIS A 399 -3.82 -3.75 8.17
N TYR A 400 -3.80 -3.58 6.85
CA TYR A 400 -3.08 -4.41 5.88
C TYR A 400 -2.36 -3.60 4.78
N ASN A 401 -2.30 -2.26 4.88
CA ASN A 401 -1.56 -1.43 3.93
C ASN A 401 -0.96 -0.23 4.66
N ARG A 402 0.15 -0.47 5.38
CA ARG A 402 0.92 0.64 5.93
C ARG A 402 1.46 1.44 4.73
N HIS A 403 0.89 2.63 4.55
CA HIS A 403 1.48 3.78 3.86
C HIS A 403 1.15 4.05 2.39
N ILE A 404 -0.14 4.15 2.06
CA ILE A 404 -0.53 4.83 0.81
C ILE A 404 -0.51 6.35 1.06
N TYR A 405 0.52 7.01 0.56
CA TYR A 405 0.66 8.47 0.67
C TYR A 405 0.12 9.16 -0.57
N HIS A 406 -0.96 9.94 -0.39
CA HIS A 406 -1.36 10.93 -1.37
C HIS A 406 -0.87 12.29 -0.91
N TYR A 407 0.24 12.75 -1.50
CA TYR A 407 0.69 14.13 -1.33
C TYR A 407 -0.34 15.04 -1.98
N ARG A 408 -1.05 15.80 -1.16
CA ARG A 408 -1.99 16.83 -1.63
C ARG A 408 -1.29 18.15 -1.90
N THR A 409 -0.07 18.31 -1.41
CA THR A 409 0.77 19.48 -1.63
C THR A 409 2.23 19.05 -1.77
N ILE A 410 2.92 19.62 -2.75
CA ILE A 410 4.38 19.53 -2.89
C ILE A 410 4.91 20.96 -2.78
N ALA A 411 5.91 21.15 -1.92
CA ALA A 411 6.65 22.39 -1.80
C ALA A 411 8.00 22.24 -2.50
N VAL A 412 8.39 23.23 -3.29
CA VAL A 412 9.64 23.29 -4.04
C VAL A 412 10.42 24.49 -3.53
N CYS A 413 11.58 24.24 -2.92
CA CYS A 413 12.40 25.29 -2.33
C CYS A 413 13.69 25.51 -3.12
N ASP A 414 14.20 26.74 -3.07
CA ASP A 414 15.40 27.12 -3.83
C ASP A 414 16.68 26.53 -3.23
N SER A 415 16.78 26.52 -1.90
CA SER A 415 17.96 26.04 -1.19
C SER A 415 17.59 25.39 0.16
N PRO A 416 18.49 24.58 0.74
CA PRO A 416 18.28 24.00 2.06
C PRO A 416 18.05 25.04 3.16
N ALA A 417 18.64 26.24 3.02
CA ALA A 417 18.47 27.33 3.99
C ALA A 417 17.02 27.83 4.05
N ALA A 418 16.30 27.82 2.93
CA ALA A 418 14.89 28.19 2.89
C ALA A 418 13.99 27.15 3.60
N ALA A 419 14.38 25.87 3.54
CA ALA A 419 13.66 24.79 4.20
C ALA A 419 13.82 24.82 5.74
N ALA A 420 15.00 25.19 6.24
CA ALA A 420 15.33 25.17 7.67
C ALA A 420 14.66 26.26 8.52
N THR A 421 14.01 27.25 7.91
CA THR A 421 13.31 28.35 8.60
C THR A 421 11.93 27.99 9.17
N ARG A 422 11.52 26.73 9.10
CA ARG A 422 10.30 26.16 9.69
C ARG A 422 10.66 25.07 10.69
#